data_AF-B6QVY1-F1
#
_entry.id   AF-B6QVY1-F1
#
_cell.length_a   1.000
_cell.length_b   1.000
_cell.length_c   1.000
_cell.angle_alpha   90.00
_cell.angle_beta   90.00
_cell.angle_gamma   90.00
#
_symmetry.space_group_name_H-M   'P 1'
#
loop_
_entity.id
_entity.type
_entity.pdbx_description
1 polymer ?
#
loop_
_entity_poly.entity_id
_entity_poly.type
_entity_poly.pdbx_seq_one_letter_code
_entity_poly.pdbx_strand_id
1 'polypeptide(L)'
;MQEILFVSLGTTVLDEIRIPGQKPLLNVLGGSGIYASLGARLFLSESQARSIGWIIQIGNDFPSDIEDDLTALGTTLVIDRKLNQPSTRGLLEYKDSAFGQKTFQYITPVLRIQTEQLNNQALFTAKSFHLFEWPQQLEERISNLLALRRQKGLVDQRPLIIWEPAPLSCEREQLSFFFSAAKLVDVFSPNHLELLRIFGEKPSTPFDRTQVEDLARKLLELGVGPDRTGIMIIRSGEHGSMMLVAGGVPHWIPPYYQASSLKVVDATGAGNAFLGAYAVAYLKTRDSQQAASYGSVAASFALEQIGVPHKIVSNGQELWNGVDISERLQSYIDQIISSTRINYTVELAEALVSLDHDSIRYERFQKTHGRRLDHEERTRKREAREGHLASQKAQSLRGLRAKMYAQKRHAEKIQMKKRIRAQEEKNVKSAAPSEPSSATPLPNYLLDRSQATNAKALSSAIKDKRSEKAAKFSVPLPKVKGISEEEMFKVVNTGKKTHKKSWKRMITKPTFVGQDFTRRNPKFERFIRPMGLRYKKANVTHPELGVTVQLPILSVKKNPQNPLYTQLGVLTKGTVIEVNVSELGLVTTSGKVVWGKYAQVSNNPDLDGTVNAVLLV
;
A
#
# COMPACT_ATOMS: atom_id res chain seq x y z
N MET A 1 35.23 21.55 4.98
CA MET A 1 33.92 21.79 4.33
C MET A 1 33.09 20.55 4.54
N GLN A 2 31.84 20.65 4.99
CA GLN A 2 30.97 19.49 5.17
C GLN A 2 30.67 18.87 3.80
N GLU A 3 30.74 17.54 3.71
CA GLU A 3 30.51 16.82 2.46
C GLU A 3 29.04 16.93 2.03
N ILE A 4 28.80 17.24 0.75
CA ILE A 4 27.45 17.28 0.17
C ILE A 4 27.10 15.88 -0.35
N LEU A 5 26.04 15.27 0.20
CA LEU A 5 25.57 13.95 -0.20
C LEU A 5 24.62 14.00 -1.39
N PHE A 6 23.71 14.97 -1.41
CA PHE A 6 22.61 15.01 -2.37
C PHE A 6 22.34 16.43 -2.85
N VAL A 7 22.14 16.58 -4.17
CA VAL A 7 21.63 17.80 -4.79
C VAL A 7 20.48 17.49 -5.74
N SER A 8 19.37 18.21 -5.60
CA SER A 8 18.27 18.15 -6.57
C SER A 8 18.37 19.31 -7.55
N LEU A 9 18.26 19.01 -8.85
CA LEU A 9 18.13 19.99 -9.93
C LEU A 9 16.68 20.11 -10.42
N GLY A 10 15.71 19.61 -9.64
CA GLY A 10 14.29 19.80 -9.92
C GLY A 10 13.82 21.22 -9.64
N THR A 11 12.60 21.55 -10.06
CA THR A 11 12.05 22.91 -9.95
C THR A 11 11.45 23.18 -8.58
N THR A 12 11.38 24.46 -8.22
CA THR A 12 10.55 24.98 -7.12
C THR A 12 9.28 25.55 -7.72
N VAL A 13 8.12 25.20 -7.17
CA VAL A 13 6.82 25.64 -7.69
C VAL A 13 5.93 26.08 -6.54
N LEU A 14 5.23 27.19 -6.72
CA LEU A 14 4.11 27.61 -5.85
C LEU A 14 2.80 27.21 -6.52
N ASP A 15 2.19 26.14 -6.02
CA ASP A 15 0.96 25.61 -6.57
C ASP A 15 -0.27 26.40 -6.07
N GLU A 16 -1.18 26.67 -7.00
CA GLU A 16 -2.57 27.04 -6.75
C GLU A 16 -3.41 25.78 -6.87
N ILE A 17 -4.06 25.39 -5.79
CA ILE A 17 -4.87 24.17 -5.74
C ILE A 17 -6.35 24.56 -5.67
N ARG A 18 -7.11 24.09 -6.66
CA ARG A 18 -8.55 24.29 -6.74
C ARG A 18 -9.27 22.96 -6.55
N ILE A 19 -10.11 22.91 -5.54
CA ILE A 19 -10.95 21.75 -5.21
C ILE A 19 -12.42 22.20 -5.32
N PRO A 20 -13.28 21.45 -6.04
CA PRO A 20 -14.69 21.81 -6.18
C PRO A 20 -15.37 22.02 -4.82
N GLY A 21 -16.02 23.17 -4.66
CA GLY A 21 -16.73 23.53 -3.42
C GLY A 21 -15.86 24.03 -2.28
N GLN A 22 -14.54 24.16 -2.46
CA GLN A 22 -13.62 24.73 -1.47
C GLN A 22 -12.99 26.04 -1.98
N LYS A 23 -12.47 26.85 -1.05
CA LYS A 23 -11.68 28.03 -1.42
C LYS A 23 -10.35 27.57 -2.04
N PRO A 24 -9.86 28.23 -3.11
CA PRO A 24 -8.55 27.95 -3.66
C PRO A 24 -7.46 28.07 -2.58
N LEU A 25 -6.55 27.10 -2.55
CA LEU A 25 -5.35 27.16 -1.74
C LEU A 25 -4.26 27.79 -2.60
N LEU A 26 -3.71 28.92 -2.14
CA LEU A 26 -2.68 29.67 -2.86
C LEU A 26 -1.32 29.47 -2.20
N ASN A 27 -0.25 29.63 -2.99
CA ASN A 27 1.13 29.55 -2.53
C ASN A 27 1.47 28.21 -1.84
N VAL A 28 0.86 27.11 -2.27
CA VAL A 28 1.20 25.78 -1.74
C VAL A 28 2.57 25.41 -2.27
N LEU A 29 3.56 25.27 -1.38
CA LEU A 29 4.91 24.93 -1.80
C LEU A 29 4.96 23.52 -2.39
N GLY A 30 5.57 23.40 -3.56
CA GLY A 30 5.75 22.16 -4.29
C GLY A 30 6.96 22.19 -5.23
N GLY A 31 6.92 21.32 -6.23
CA GLY A 31 8.01 21.15 -7.21
C GLY A 31 8.94 19.98 -6.89
N SER A 32 9.45 19.34 -7.94
CA SER A 32 10.27 18.13 -7.86
C SER A 32 11.57 18.35 -7.09
N GLY A 33 12.14 19.56 -7.23
CA GLY A 33 13.32 20.00 -6.50
C GLY A 33 13.09 19.96 -5.01
N ILE A 34 11.91 20.44 -4.60
CA ILE A 34 11.58 20.63 -3.21
C ILE A 34 11.37 19.30 -2.49
N TYR A 35 10.44 18.49 -3.01
CA TYR A 35 10.10 17.20 -2.40
C TYR A 35 11.29 16.25 -2.34
N ALA A 36 12.15 16.20 -3.38
CA ALA A 36 13.32 15.34 -3.36
C ALA A 36 14.33 15.75 -2.27
N SER A 37 14.56 17.05 -2.09
CA SER A 37 15.49 17.53 -1.07
C SER A 37 14.95 17.31 0.34
N LEU A 38 13.64 17.47 0.55
CA LEU A 38 12.98 17.15 1.82
C LEU A 38 13.00 15.64 2.12
N GLY A 39 12.72 14.80 1.13
CA GLY A 39 12.84 13.35 1.28
C GLY A 39 14.24 12.91 1.68
N ALA A 40 15.27 13.53 1.08
CA ALA A 40 16.67 13.31 1.46
C ALA A 40 16.97 13.78 2.90
N ARG A 41 16.35 14.88 3.34
CA ARG A 41 16.55 15.47 4.68
C ARG A 41 15.96 14.64 5.81
N LEU A 42 14.88 13.88 5.57
CA LEU A 42 14.18 13.10 6.61
C LEU A 42 15.09 12.14 7.38
N PHE A 43 16.08 11.52 6.72
CA PHE A 43 16.95 10.49 7.30
C PHE A 43 18.33 11.01 7.74
N LEU A 44 18.42 12.31 8.00
CA LEU A 44 19.63 12.96 8.46
C LEU A 44 19.35 13.68 9.77
N SER A 45 20.32 13.64 10.68
CA SER A 45 20.26 14.47 11.89
C SER A 45 20.45 15.94 11.54
N GLU A 46 20.12 16.84 12.47
CA GLU A 46 20.37 18.27 12.33
C GLU A 46 21.85 18.59 12.01
N SER A 47 22.78 17.85 12.63
CA SER A 47 24.22 17.99 12.35
C SER A 47 24.60 17.62 10.91
N GLN A 48 23.80 16.77 10.26
CA GLN A 48 24.01 16.29 8.90
C GLN A 48 23.15 17.04 7.88
N ALA A 49 22.22 17.91 8.30
CA ALA A 49 21.30 18.63 7.42
C ALA A 49 22.01 19.38 6.28
N ARG A 50 23.15 20.01 6.58
CA ARG A 50 23.99 20.73 5.61
C ARG A 50 24.64 19.85 4.55
N SER A 51 24.57 18.52 4.68
CA SER A 51 24.98 17.60 3.62
C SER A 51 23.96 17.54 2.47
N ILE A 52 22.76 18.09 2.65
CA ILE A 52 21.76 18.27 1.58
C ILE A 52 21.93 19.66 0.98
N GLY A 53 22.17 19.69 -0.33
CA GLY A 53 22.30 20.90 -1.11
C GLY A 53 21.16 21.04 -2.11
N TRP A 54 20.70 22.26 -2.37
CA TRP A 54 19.66 22.52 -3.36
C TRP A 54 19.61 24.00 -3.68
N ILE A 55 19.18 24.29 -4.90
CA ILE A 55 19.03 25.64 -5.42
C ILE A 55 17.54 25.87 -5.65
N ILE A 56 16.99 26.94 -5.10
CA ILE A 56 15.63 27.37 -5.42
C ILE A 56 15.69 28.60 -6.32
N GLN A 57 14.92 28.55 -7.40
CA GLN A 57 14.74 29.66 -8.32
C GLN A 57 13.41 30.32 -7.98
N ILE A 58 13.47 31.55 -7.48
CA ILE A 58 12.28 32.25 -6.98
C ILE A 58 12.12 33.61 -7.66
N GLY A 59 10.89 34.07 -7.80
CA GLY A 59 10.59 35.39 -8.33
C GLY A 59 10.54 36.48 -7.26
N ASN A 60 10.10 37.66 -7.67
CA ASN A 60 9.87 38.80 -6.78
C ASN A 60 8.65 38.62 -5.84
N ASP A 61 7.75 37.69 -6.16
CA ASP A 61 6.49 37.41 -5.47
C ASP A 61 6.54 36.18 -4.55
N PHE A 62 7.73 35.62 -4.31
CA PHE A 62 7.90 34.45 -3.45
C PHE A 62 7.66 34.82 -1.97
N PRO A 63 6.75 34.14 -1.24
CA PRO A 63 6.42 34.48 0.14
C PRO A 63 7.61 34.32 1.10
N SER A 64 7.80 35.29 2.00
CA SER A 64 8.93 35.31 2.93
C SER A 64 8.83 34.27 4.04
N ASP A 65 7.61 33.97 4.49
CA ASP A 65 7.32 32.92 5.46
C ASP A 65 7.75 31.53 4.95
N ILE A 66 7.50 31.25 3.67
CA ILE A 66 7.96 30.00 3.03
C ILE A 66 9.50 29.98 2.93
N GLU A 67 10.13 31.11 2.63
CA GLU A 67 11.59 31.22 2.59
C GLU A 67 12.23 30.99 3.97
N ASP A 68 11.63 31.52 5.03
CA ASP A 68 12.05 31.32 6.41
C ASP A 68 11.93 29.83 6.81
N ASP A 69 10.81 29.19 6.48
CA ASP A 69 10.58 27.76 6.73
C ASP A 69 11.62 26.88 6.03
N LEU A 70 11.93 27.18 4.77
CA LEU A 70 12.96 26.47 4.00
C LEU A 70 14.36 26.65 4.60
N THR A 71 14.66 27.86 5.08
CA THR A 71 15.94 28.18 5.73
C THR A 71 16.08 27.45 7.07
N ALA A 72 14.98 27.33 7.83
CA ALA A 72 14.91 26.65 9.12
C ALA A 72 15.18 25.12 9.05
N LEU A 73 15.21 24.54 7.86
CA LEU A 73 15.58 23.13 7.65
C LEU A 73 17.07 22.85 7.91
N GLY A 74 17.91 23.88 7.94
CA GLY A 74 19.34 23.78 8.24
C GLY A 74 20.16 23.13 7.11
N THR A 75 19.60 23.05 5.91
CA THR A 75 20.27 22.52 4.70
C THR A 75 21.21 23.55 4.07
N THR A 76 22.05 23.11 3.13
CA THR A 76 22.86 23.98 2.26
C THR A 76 21.96 24.53 1.14
N LEU A 77 21.14 25.52 1.49
CA LEU A 77 20.16 26.15 0.60
C LEU A 77 20.78 27.36 -0.13
N VAL A 78 20.63 27.39 -1.44
CA VAL A 78 20.99 28.52 -2.29
C VAL A 78 19.72 29.10 -2.90
N ILE A 79 19.45 30.37 -2.58
CA ILE A 79 18.28 31.10 -3.08
C ILE A 79 18.74 32.04 -4.19
N ASP A 80 18.21 31.85 -5.39
CA ASP A 80 18.46 32.74 -6.53
C ASP A 80 17.15 33.44 -6.91
N ARG A 81 17.09 34.74 -6.61
CA ARG A 81 15.90 35.57 -6.78
C ARG A 81 15.95 36.34 -8.09
N LYS A 82 14.97 36.10 -8.96
CA LYS A 82 14.75 36.84 -10.21
C LYS A 82 13.86 38.05 -9.96
N LEU A 83 14.48 39.20 -9.71
CA LEU A 83 13.77 40.45 -9.37
C LEU A 83 12.74 40.91 -10.44
N ASN A 84 12.95 40.52 -11.70
CA ASN A 84 12.13 40.93 -12.84
C ASN A 84 11.18 39.84 -13.34
N GLN A 85 11.04 38.72 -12.62
CA GLN A 85 10.18 37.60 -13.03
C GLN A 85 9.33 37.13 -11.85
N PRO A 86 8.10 36.66 -12.10
CA PRO A 86 7.33 35.98 -11.07
C PRO A 86 7.92 34.60 -10.79
N SER A 87 7.62 34.06 -9.62
CA SER A 87 7.96 32.70 -9.21
C SER A 87 7.24 31.72 -10.11
N THR A 88 7.82 30.53 -10.32
CA THR A 88 7.14 29.46 -11.04
C THR A 88 5.92 29.01 -10.26
N ARG A 89 4.76 29.03 -10.92
CA ARG A 89 3.46 28.71 -10.35
C ARG A 89 2.77 27.64 -11.18
N GLY A 90 2.24 26.64 -10.49
CA GLY A 90 1.45 25.57 -11.06
C GLY A 90 -0.02 25.75 -10.67
N LEU A 91 -0.93 25.35 -11.54
CA LEU A 91 -2.35 25.24 -11.25
C LEU A 91 -2.71 23.75 -11.20
N LEU A 92 -3.11 23.26 -10.02
CA LEU A 92 -3.69 21.94 -9.83
C LEU A 92 -5.20 22.05 -9.66
N GLU A 93 -5.96 21.49 -10.59
CA GLU A 93 -7.42 21.43 -10.50
C GLU A 93 -7.88 19.99 -10.29
N TYR A 94 -8.53 19.74 -9.16
CA TYR A 94 -9.15 18.46 -8.85
C TYR A 94 -10.53 18.36 -9.50
N LYS A 95 -10.85 17.22 -10.11
CA LYS A 95 -12.18 17.00 -10.73
C LYS A 95 -13.29 16.76 -9.71
N ASP A 96 -12.95 16.32 -8.50
CA ASP A 96 -13.88 16.03 -7.41
C ASP A 96 -13.28 16.41 -6.06
N SER A 97 -14.10 16.38 -5.01
CA SER A 97 -13.68 16.61 -3.62
C SER A 97 -13.02 15.38 -2.97
N ALA A 98 -12.91 14.27 -3.71
CA ALA A 98 -12.31 13.02 -3.25
C ALA A 98 -10.81 12.91 -3.62
N PHE A 99 -10.20 14.01 -4.07
CA PHE A 99 -8.82 14.06 -4.54
C PHE A 99 -8.52 13.03 -5.64
N GLY A 100 -9.49 12.80 -6.54
CA GLY A 100 -9.39 11.86 -7.66
C GLY A 100 -8.49 12.36 -8.80
N GLN A 101 -9.00 12.34 -10.03
CA GLN A 101 -8.23 12.84 -11.18
C GLN A 101 -7.96 14.35 -11.05
N LYS A 102 -6.69 14.75 -11.25
CA LYS A 102 -6.25 16.14 -11.25
C LYS A 102 -5.56 16.52 -12.55
N THR A 103 -5.70 17.78 -12.95
CA THR A 103 -4.95 18.38 -14.06
C THR A 103 -3.90 19.34 -13.50
N PHE A 104 -2.73 19.38 -14.13
CA PHE A 104 -1.64 20.27 -13.76
C PHE A 104 -1.21 21.09 -14.99
N GLN A 105 -1.05 22.41 -14.81
CA GLN A 105 -0.45 23.27 -15.82
C GLN A 105 0.36 24.39 -15.16
N TYR A 106 1.44 24.83 -15.80
CA TYR A 106 2.17 26.01 -15.36
C TYR A 106 1.41 27.27 -15.78
N ILE A 107 1.27 28.23 -14.85
CA ILE A 107 0.60 29.52 -15.09
C ILE A 107 1.59 30.69 -15.14
N THR A 108 2.85 30.46 -14.80
CA THR A 108 3.96 31.39 -14.99
C THR A 108 5.16 30.65 -15.63
N PRO A 109 6.14 31.39 -16.19
CA PRO A 109 7.34 30.77 -16.74
C PRO A 109 8.08 29.89 -15.72
N VAL A 110 8.57 28.75 -16.19
CA VAL A 110 9.37 27.82 -15.38
C VAL A 110 10.80 28.34 -15.24
N LEU A 111 11.18 28.71 -14.02
CA LEU A 111 12.52 29.14 -13.69
C LEU A 111 13.40 27.89 -13.51
N ARG A 112 14.28 27.64 -14.47
CA ARG A 112 15.17 26.46 -14.46
C ARG A 112 16.49 26.77 -13.77
N ILE A 113 16.98 25.80 -13.00
CA ILE A 113 18.33 25.84 -12.42
C ILE A 113 19.34 25.63 -13.55
N GLN A 114 20.38 26.46 -13.61
CA GLN A 114 21.49 26.34 -14.55
C GLN A 114 22.70 25.66 -13.90
N THR A 115 23.53 25.00 -14.71
CA THR A 115 24.65 24.19 -14.20
C THR A 115 25.73 25.02 -13.50
N GLU A 116 25.97 26.25 -13.98
CA GLU A 116 26.96 27.18 -13.45
C GLU A 116 26.66 27.57 -12.00
N GLN A 117 25.39 27.51 -11.60
CA GLN A 117 24.92 27.85 -10.27
C GLN A 117 25.35 26.83 -9.22
N LEU A 118 25.76 25.63 -9.64
CA LEU A 118 26.33 24.62 -8.76
C LEU A 118 27.71 25.01 -8.21
N ASN A 119 28.34 26.06 -8.75
CA ASN A 119 29.51 26.67 -8.13
C ASN A 119 29.22 27.26 -6.74
N ASN A 120 27.98 27.69 -6.49
CA ASN A 120 27.58 28.23 -5.20
C ASN A 120 27.70 27.16 -4.12
N GLN A 121 28.31 27.52 -2.98
CA GLN A 121 28.51 26.63 -1.83
C GLN A 121 29.11 25.25 -2.18
N ALA A 122 29.86 25.17 -3.30
CA ALA A 122 30.43 23.95 -3.82
C ALA A 122 29.43 22.80 -4.03
N LEU A 123 28.17 23.11 -4.40
CA LEU A 123 27.13 22.10 -4.66
C LEU A 123 27.51 21.11 -5.77
N PHE A 124 28.36 21.52 -6.72
CA PHE A 124 28.92 20.64 -7.74
C PHE A 124 29.68 19.44 -7.16
N THR A 125 30.08 19.44 -5.88
CA THR A 125 30.80 18.35 -5.20
C THR A 125 29.91 17.19 -4.76
N ALA A 126 28.58 17.33 -4.86
CA ALA A 126 27.63 16.36 -4.34
C ALA A 126 27.91 14.92 -4.77
N LYS A 127 27.67 13.95 -3.89
CA LYS A 127 27.83 12.52 -4.19
C LYS A 127 26.68 11.94 -5.02
N SER A 128 25.53 12.61 -5.02
CA SER A 128 24.38 12.23 -5.83
C SER A 128 23.63 13.45 -6.37
N PHE A 129 23.04 13.30 -7.56
CA PHE A 129 22.22 14.31 -8.22
C PHE A 129 20.87 13.71 -8.62
N HIS A 130 19.78 14.41 -8.28
CA HIS A 130 18.44 14.12 -8.79
C HIS A 130 18.08 15.10 -9.91
N LEU A 131 17.70 14.55 -11.05
CA LEU A 131 17.32 15.29 -12.26
C LEU A 131 15.85 15.03 -12.58
N PHE A 132 15.07 16.10 -12.68
CA PHE A 132 13.71 16.06 -13.23
C PHE A 132 13.74 16.76 -14.58
N GLU A 133 13.82 16.00 -15.67
CA GLU A 133 14.18 16.57 -16.97
C GLU A 133 13.55 15.79 -18.13
N TRP A 134 13.44 16.45 -19.29
CA TRP A 134 13.08 15.82 -20.55
C TRP A 134 14.25 14.98 -21.08
N PRO A 135 13.99 13.86 -21.79
CA PRO A 135 15.06 13.00 -22.28
C PRO A 135 16.04 13.71 -23.23
N GLN A 136 15.57 14.66 -24.03
CA GLN A 136 16.39 15.41 -25.00
C GLN A 136 17.40 16.35 -24.32
N GLN A 137 17.10 16.83 -23.11
CA GLN A 137 17.92 17.80 -22.39
C GLN A 137 18.94 17.12 -21.46
N LEU A 138 18.78 15.81 -21.23
CA LEU A 138 19.56 15.09 -20.24
C LEU A 138 21.04 14.96 -20.60
N GLU A 139 21.35 14.77 -21.89
CA GLU A 139 22.74 14.61 -22.37
C GLU A 139 23.56 15.87 -22.14
N GLU A 140 23.03 17.02 -22.54
CA GLU A 140 23.66 18.33 -22.31
C GLU A 140 23.81 18.58 -20.80
N ARG A 141 22.75 18.33 -20.02
CA ARG A 141 22.73 18.54 -18.57
C ARG A 141 23.83 17.75 -17.85
N ILE A 142 23.95 16.47 -18.16
CA ILE A 142 24.95 15.59 -17.55
C ILE A 142 26.35 15.94 -18.04
N SER A 143 26.50 16.25 -19.33
CA SER A 143 27.80 16.65 -19.89
C SER A 143 28.34 17.91 -19.22
N ASN A 144 27.50 18.94 -19.05
CA ASN A 144 27.86 20.18 -18.38
C ASN A 144 28.20 19.95 -16.90
N LEU A 145 27.42 19.12 -16.19
CA LEU A 145 27.71 18.76 -14.81
C LEU A 145 29.07 18.06 -14.66
N LEU A 146 29.34 17.06 -15.50
CA LEU A 146 30.58 16.30 -15.45
C LEU A 146 31.78 17.13 -15.92
N ALA A 147 31.59 18.05 -16.87
CA ALA A 147 32.61 19.00 -17.30
C ALA A 147 32.96 19.97 -16.16
N LEU A 148 31.97 20.54 -15.48
CA LEU A 148 32.16 21.40 -14.31
C LEU A 148 32.93 20.67 -13.21
N ARG A 149 32.54 19.42 -12.89
CA ARG A 149 33.24 18.60 -11.89
C ARG A 149 34.69 18.33 -12.27
N ARG A 150 34.97 18.00 -13.54
CA ARG A 150 36.34 17.80 -14.06
C ARG A 150 37.16 19.07 -13.96
N GLN A 151 36.61 20.22 -14.36
CA GLN A 151 37.27 21.52 -14.27
C GLN A 151 37.64 21.89 -12.81
N LYS A 152 36.82 21.45 -11.85
CA LYS A 152 37.05 21.66 -10.41
C LYS A 152 37.85 20.55 -9.73
N GLY A 153 38.48 19.66 -10.49
CA GLY A 153 39.41 18.63 -9.98
C GLY A 153 38.77 17.31 -9.53
N LEU A 154 37.49 17.07 -9.82
CA LEU A 154 36.78 15.82 -9.49
C LEU A 154 36.74 14.85 -10.69
N VAL A 155 37.90 14.52 -11.25
CA VAL A 155 38.01 13.78 -12.52
C VAL A 155 37.57 12.31 -12.40
N ASP A 156 37.87 11.65 -11.28
CA ASP A 156 37.58 10.21 -11.07
C ASP A 156 36.37 9.95 -10.15
N GLN A 157 35.58 10.98 -9.85
CA GLN A 157 34.45 10.88 -8.92
C GLN A 157 33.13 11.15 -9.64
N ARG A 158 32.66 10.16 -10.41
CA ARG A 158 31.30 10.19 -10.97
C ARG A 158 30.27 10.12 -9.82
N PRO A 159 29.35 11.09 -9.71
CA PRO A 159 28.29 11.02 -8.71
C PRO A 159 27.21 10.03 -9.14
N LEU A 160 26.40 9.56 -8.19
CA LEU A 160 25.16 8.83 -8.50
C LEU A 160 24.17 9.78 -9.18
N ILE A 161 23.78 9.51 -10.42
CA ILE A 161 22.81 10.30 -11.18
C ILE A 161 21.47 9.57 -11.23
N ILE A 162 20.46 10.17 -10.63
CA ILE A 162 19.08 9.68 -10.61
C ILE A 162 18.25 10.57 -11.53
N TRP A 163 17.57 9.98 -12.49
CA TRP A 163 16.69 10.68 -13.41
C TRP A 163 15.24 10.23 -13.25
N GLU A 164 14.39 11.21 -12.96
CA GLU A 164 12.94 11.14 -13.12
C GLU A 164 12.55 11.87 -14.40
N PRO A 165 11.80 11.23 -15.31
CA PRO A 165 11.39 11.89 -16.54
C PRO A 165 10.25 12.87 -16.29
N ALA A 166 10.24 13.97 -17.05
CA ALA A 166 9.11 14.89 -17.04
C ALA A 166 7.83 14.15 -17.51
N PRO A 167 6.70 14.23 -16.78
CA PRO A 167 5.48 13.48 -17.12
C PRO A 167 4.91 13.79 -18.50
N LEU A 168 5.15 15.01 -19.01
CA LEU A 168 4.72 15.45 -20.34
C LEU A 168 5.64 14.95 -21.47
N SER A 169 6.86 14.53 -21.17
CA SER A 169 7.76 13.95 -22.18
C SER A 169 7.54 12.45 -22.38
N CYS A 170 6.75 11.80 -21.51
CA CYS A 170 6.50 10.37 -21.52
C CYS A 170 5.48 9.99 -22.61
N GLU A 171 5.91 10.08 -23.86
CA GLU A 171 5.13 9.77 -25.06
C GLU A 171 5.89 8.78 -25.95
N ARG A 172 5.15 7.98 -26.73
CA ARG A 172 5.72 6.89 -27.55
C ARG A 172 6.68 7.42 -28.62
N GLU A 173 6.39 8.60 -29.13
CA GLU A 173 7.17 9.29 -30.16
C GLU A 173 8.57 9.66 -29.66
N GLN A 174 8.75 9.79 -28.33
CA GLN A 174 10.02 10.14 -27.70
C GLN A 174 10.85 8.93 -27.27
N LEU A 175 10.40 7.70 -27.54
CA LEU A 175 11.02 6.46 -27.07
C LEU A 175 12.52 6.35 -27.39
N SER A 176 12.95 6.81 -28.57
CA SER A 176 14.36 6.82 -28.97
C SER A 176 15.21 7.72 -28.08
N PHE A 177 14.70 8.89 -27.69
CA PHE A 177 15.38 9.81 -26.78
C PHE A 177 15.50 9.21 -25.38
N PHE A 178 14.48 8.50 -24.90
CA PHE A 178 14.57 7.76 -23.63
C PHE A 178 15.69 6.72 -23.64
N PHE A 179 15.87 5.98 -24.74
CA PHE A 179 16.94 4.98 -24.85
C PHE A 179 18.33 5.60 -24.81
N SER A 180 18.52 6.74 -25.47
CA SER A 180 19.80 7.47 -25.43
C SER A 180 20.06 8.06 -24.04
N ALA A 181 19.06 8.70 -23.46
CA ALA A 181 19.14 9.36 -22.15
C ALA A 181 19.37 8.36 -21.01
N ALA A 182 18.69 7.21 -21.02
CA ALA A 182 18.80 6.20 -19.96
C ALA A 182 20.22 5.61 -19.82
N LYS A 183 21.02 5.59 -20.89
CA LYS A 183 22.43 5.16 -20.86
C LYS A 183 23.33 6.07 -20.02
N LEU A 184 22.88 7.30 -19.78
CA LEU A 184 23.70 8.34 -19.14
C LEU A 184 23.52 8.40 -17.62
N VAL A 185 22.59 7.64 -17.04
CA VAL A 185 22.18 7.76 -15.63
C VAL A 185 22.30 6.44 -14.87
N ASP A 186 22.65 6.52 -13.59
CA ASP A 186 22.83 5.33 -12.76
C ASP A 186 21.49 4.76 -12.28
N VAL A 187 20.47 5.62 -12.17
CA VAL A 187 19.10 5.23 -11.82
C VAL A 187 18.12 5.94 -12.75
N PHE A 188 17.25 5.18 -13.41
CA PHE A 188 16.12 5.72 -14.17
C PHE A 188 14.81 5.35 -13.49
N SER A 189 14.02 6.36 -13.10
CA SER A 189 12.80 6.16 -12.30
C SER A 189 11.54 6.84 -12.84
N PRO A 190 10.93 6.30 -13.91
CA PRO A 190 9.55 6.64 -14.25
C PRO A 190 8.56 6.02 -13.24
N ASN A 191 7.36 6.58 -13.16
CA ASN A 191 6.24 5.87 -12.57
C ASN A 191 5.62 4.87 -13.57
N HIS A 192 4.79 3.94 -13.09
CA HIS A 192 4.21 2.90 -13.96
C HIS A 192 3.33 3.45 -15.10
N LEU A 193 2.61 4.56 -14.89
CA LEU A 193 1.80 5.20 -15.94
C LEU A 193 2.68 5.90 -16.98
N GLU A 194 3.78 6.52 -16.55
CA GLU A 194 4.80 7.08 -17.45
C GLU A 194 5.45 5.99 -18.28
N LEU A 195 5.85 4.88 -17.65
CA LEU A 195 6.43 3.73 -18.34
C LEU A 195 5.47 3.19 -19.41
N LEU A 196 4.20 3.00 -19.08
CA LEU A 196 3.18 2.57 -20.04
C LEU A 196 3.05 3.56 -21.20
N ARG A 197 2.97 4.87 -20.93
CA ARG A 197 2.86 5.90 -21.96
C ARG A 197 4.09 5.99 -22.87
N ILE A 198 5.30 5.80 -22.34
CA ILE A 198 6.55 5.71 -23.12
C ILE A 198 6.47 4.59 -24.16
N PHE A 199 5.79 3.49 -23.86
CA PHE A 199 5.59 2.38 -24.80
C PHE A 199 4.25 2.47 -25.59
N GLY A 200 3.40 3.46 -25.30
CA GLY A 200 2.05 3.58 -25.85
C GLY A 200 1.10 2.46 -25.40
N GLU A 201 1.36 1.87 -24.25
CA GLU A 201 0.54 0.83 -23.62
C GLU A 201 -0.52 1.45 -22.70
N LYS A 202 -1.62 0.73 -22.46
CA LYS A 202 -2.67 1.13 -21.51
C LYS A 202 -2.54 0.34 -20.21
N PRO A 203 -2.85 0.94 -19.05
CA PRO A 203 -2.79 0.23 -17.78
C PRO A 203 -3.82 -0.91 -17.74
N SER A 204 -3.36 -2.11 -17.36
CA SER A 204 -4.23 -3.25 -17.09
C SER A 204 -5.18 -2.97 -15.90
N THR A 205 -6.40 -3.51 -15.96
CA THR A 205 -7.38 -3.45 -14.87
C THR A 205 -7.92 -4.87 -14.61
N PRO A 206 -7.57 -5.52 -13.48
CA PRO A 206 -6.78 -5.00 -12.36
C PRO A 206 -5.30 -4.77 -12.69
N PHE A 207 -4.60 -4.03 -11.82
CA PHE A 207 -3.16 -3.77 -11.96
C PHE A 207 -2.37 -5.07 -12.09
N ASP A 208 -1.54 -5.14 -13.13
CA ASP A 208 -0.73 -6.31 -13.44
C ASP A 208 0.76 -5.96 -13.31
N ARG A 209 1.43 -6.62 -12.36
CA ARG A 209 2.88 -6.46 -12.14
C ARG A 209 3.68 -6.92 -13.35
N THR A 210 3.23 -7.96 -14.04
CA THR A 210 4.00 -8.55 -15.16
C THR A 210 4.10 -7.59 -16.33
N GLN A 211 3.03 -6.83 -16.63
CA GLN A 211 3.07 -5.74 -17.61
C GLN A 211 4.17 -4.72 -17.29
N VAL A 212 4.29 -4.29 -16.04
CA VAL A 212 5.31 -3.32 -15.61
C VAL A 212 6.71 -3.92 -15.69
N GLU A 213 6.87 -5.16 -15.24
CA GLU A 213 8.14 -5.90 -15.27
C GLU A 213 8.67 -6.09 -16.70
N ASP A 214 7.80 -6.45 -17.65
CA ASP A 214 8.16 -6.68 -19.04
C ASP A 214 8.61 -5.38 -19.74
N LEU A 215 7.89 -4.28 -19.50
CA LEU A 215 8.27 -2.98 -20.07
C LEU A 215 9.56 -2.43 -19.45
N ALA A 216 9.75 -2.60 -18.14
CA ALA A 216 10.99 -2.23 -17.48
C ALA A 216 12.18 -3.05 -18.00
N ARG A 217 11.99 -4.35 -18.24
CA ARG A 217 13.01 -5.24 -18.81
C ARG A 217 13.43 -4.81 -20.20
N LYS A 218 12.48 -4.43 -21.06
CA LYS A 218 12.77 -3.90 -22.41
C LYS A 218 13.67 -2.67 -22.36
N LEU A 219 13.39 -1.70 -21.48
CA LEU A 219 14.25 -0.51 -21.31
C LEU A 219 15.65 -0.89 -20.81
N LEU A 220 15.71 -1.79 -19.84
CA LEU A 220 16.96 -2.21 -19.23
C LEU A 220 17.87 -2.95 -20.22
N GLU A 221 17.31 -3.85 -21.04
CA GLU A 221 18.03 -4.58 -22.09
C GLU A 221 18.63 -3.64 -23.16
N LEU A 222 18.03 -2.47 -23.35
CA LEU A 222 18.53 -1.43 -24.25
C LEU A 222 19.69 -0.60 -23.65
N GLY A 223 19.97 -0.79 -22.36
CA GLY A 223 21.20 -0.36 -21.69
C GLY A 223 21.02 0.84 -20.77
N VAL A 224 20.33 0.65 -19.64
CA VAL A 224 20.27 1.69 -18.60
C VAL A 224 21.63 1.79 -17.90
N GLY A 225 22.11 3.02 -17.77
CA GLY A 225 23.35 3.41 -17.13
C GLY A 225 24.64 3.13 -17.89
N PRO A 226 25.74 3.77 -17.44
CA PRO A 226 27.07 3.50 -17.98
C PRO A 226 27.39 2.02 -17.88
N ASP A 227 27.91 1.45 -18.97
CA ASP A 227 28.25 0.02 -19.07
C ASP A 227 27.06 -0.94 -18.83
N ARG A 228 25.82 -0.45 -18.96
CA ARG A 228 24.57 -1.22 -18.74
C ARG A 228 24.40 -1.75 -17.30
N THR A 229 24.96 -1.03 -16.34
CA THR A 229 24.92 -1.39 -14.90
C THR A 229 23.87 -0.61 -14.11
N GLY A 230 23.05 0.20 -14.77
CA GLY A 230 22.06 1.06 -14.13
C GLY A 230 20.86 0.30 -13.54
N ILE A 231 20.15 1.01 -12.67
CA ILE A 231 18.99 0.48 -11.94
C ILE A 231 17.72 1.13 -12.49
N MET A 232 16.75 0.31 -12.87
CA MET A 232 15.37 0.76 -13.13
C MET A 232 14.59 0.76 -11.83
N ILE A 233 13.94 1.88 -11.48
CA ILE A 233 13.03 1.97 -10.33
C ILE A 233 11.66 2.44 -10.80
N ILE A 234 10.69 1.55 -10.86
CA ILE A 234 9.32 1.90 -11.27
C ILE A 234 8.45 2.19 -10.05
N ARG A 235 8.10 3.46 -9.87
CA ARG A 235 7.20 3.90 -8.79
C ARG A 235 5.75 3.62 -9.18
N SER A 236 5.06 2.81 -8.39
CA SER A 236 3.74 2.27 -8.73
C SER A 236 2.64 2.67 -7.74
N GLY A 237 2.78 3.83 -7.08
CA GLY A 237 1.76 4.37 -6.18
C GLY A 237 1.37 3.39 -5.08
N GLU A 238 0.06 3.13 -4.96
CA GLU A 238 -0.52 2.17 -4.01
C GLU A 238 -0.08 0.70 -4.23
N HIS A 239 0.61 0.39 -5.33
CA HIS A 239 1.17 -0.93 -5.59
C HIS A 239 2.63 -1.06 -5.13
N GLY A 240 3.23 0.02 -4.64
CA GLY A 240 4.60 0.06 -4.14
C GLY A 240 5.60 0.54 -5.19
N SER A 241 6.83 0.03 -5.13
CA SER A 241 7.88 0.30 -6.12
C SER A 241 8.58 -0.98 -6.55
N MET A 242 9.12 -1.00 -7.76
CA MET A 242 9.80 -2.15 -8.33
C MET A 242 11.21 -1.76 -8.78
N MET A 243 12.21 -2.56 -8.40
CA MET A 243 13.59 -2.36 -8.83
C MET A 243 14.05 -3.50 -9.72
N LEU A 244 14.79 -3.16 -10.77
CA LEU A 244 15.32 -4.12 -11.71
C LEU A 244 16.71 -3.68 -12.18
N VAL A 245 17.64 -4.63 -12.20
CA VAL A 245 19.01 -4.49 -12.71
C VAL A 245 19.27 -5.48 -13.85
N ALA A 246 20.23 -5.18 -14.72
CA ALA A 246 20.54 -6.02 -15.87
C ALA A 246 20.82 -7.48 -15.46
N GLY A 247 20.13 -8.44 -16.09
CA GLY A 247 20.23 -9.87 -15.76
C GLY A 247 19.58 -10.28 -14.42
N GLY A 248 19.02 -9.35 -13.66
CA GLY A 248 18.35 -9.60 -12.39
C GLY A 248 16.86 -9.96 -12.52
N VAL A 249 16.27 -10.27 -11.37
CA VAL A 249 14.82 -10.45 -11.21
C VAL A 249 14.18 -9.16 -10.68
N PRO A 250 12.91 -8.86 -11.02
CA PRO A 250 12.20 -7.72 -10.46
C PRO A 250 11.98 -7.87 -8.96
N HIS A 251 12.31 -6.83 -8.20
CA HIS A 251 12.11 -6.78 -6.74
C HIS A 251 11.06 -5.73 -6.39
N TRP A 252 9.94 -6.16 -5.81
CA TRP A 252 8.86 -5.26 -5.39
C TRP A 252 8.93 -4.92 -3.91
N ILE A 253 8.91 -3.63 -3.61
CA ILE A 253 8.82 -3.08 -2.26
C ILE A 253 7.39 -2.56 -2.05
N PRO A 254 6.67 -3.02 -1.02
CA PRO A 254 5.29 -2.60 -0.79
C PRO A 254 5.22 -1.10 -0.44
N PRO A 255 4.10 -0.42 -0.67
CA PRO A 255 3.92 0.96 -0.20
C PRO A 255 3.81 0.98 1.34
N TYR A 256 4.05 2.14 1.96
CA TYR A 256 3.75 2.34 3.38
C TYR A 256 2.24 2.26 3.62
N TYR A 257 1.48 3.10 2.91
CA TYR A 257 0.02 3.11 2.98
C TYR A 257 -0.60 2.22 1.92
N GLN A 258 -1.65 1.48 2.31
CA GLN A 258 -2.52 0.79 1.37
C GLN A 258 -3.51 1.77 0.73
N ALA A 259 -4.04 1.43 -0.45
CA ALA A 259 -4.97 2.25 -1.25
C ALA A 259 -6.16 2.84 -0.46
N SER A 260 -6.65 2.14 0.56
CA SER A 260 -7.81 2.54 1.38
C SER A 260 -7.46 3.42 2.59
N SER A 261 -6.21 3.83 2.76
CA SER A 261 -5.78 4.58 3.94
C SER A 261 -6.32 6.02 3.91
N LEU A 262 -7.08 6.39 4.95
CA LEU A 262 -7.55 7.77 5.17
C LEU A 262 -6.42 8.76 5.50
N LYS A 263 -5.19 8.28 5.69
CA LYS A 263 -4.00 9.12 5.90
C LYS A 263 -3.42 9.63 4.58
N VAL A 264 -3.82 9.10 3.43
CA VAL A 264 -3.40 9.62 2.13
C VAL A 264 -4.30 10.79 1.75
N VAL A 265 -3.75 11.99 1.79
CA VAL A 265 -4.45 13.26 1.51
C VAL A 265 -4.10 13.76 0.10
N ASP A 266 -2.82 13.83 -0.25
CA ASP A 266 -2.37 14.21 -1.59
C ASP A 266 -1.15 13.39 -2.02
N ALA A 267 -1.17 12.87 -3.25
CA ALA A 267 -0.07 12.11 -3.83
C ALA A 267 1.03 12.97 -4.46
N THR A 268 0.86 14.29 -4.53
CA THR A 268 1.88 15.21 -5.10
C THR A 268 3.22 15.05 -4.38
N GLY A 269 4.31 14.93 -5.14
CA GLY A 269 5.66 14.95 -4.58
C GLY A 269 6.11 13.68 -3.86
N ALA A 270 5.23 12.72 -3.58
CA ALA A 270 5.58 11.46 -2.92
C ALA A 270 6.68 10.68 -3.67
N GLY A 271 6.63 10.68 -5.00
CA GLY A 271 7.64 10.09 -5.86
C GLY A 271 9.00 10.80 -5.80
N ASN A 272 9.01 12.13 -5.71
CA ASN A 272 10.23 12.91 -5.55
C ASN A 272 10.87 12.68 -4.19
N ALA A 273 10.05 12.73 -3.12
CA ALA A 273 10.50 12.44 -1.76
C ALA A 273 11.10 11.04 -1.65
N PHE A 274 10.50 10.05 -2.32
CA PHE A 274 11.05 8.70 -2.46
C PHE A 274 12.48 8.73 -3.02
N LEU A 275 12.70 9.43 -4.14
CA LEU A 275 14.00 9.45 -4.82
C LEU A 275 15.08 10.19 -4.04
N GLY A 276 14.70 11.25 -3.30
CA GLY A 276 15.60 11.94 -2.38
C GLY A 276 16.13 11.03 -1.26
N ALA A 277 15.20 10.37 -0.57
CA ALA A 277 15.55 9.41 0.48
C ALA A 277 16.33 8.21 -0.07
N TYR A 278 15.92 7.68 -1.23
CA TYR A 278 16.61 6.62 -1.93
C TYR A 278 18.07 7.00 -2.19
N ALA A 279 18.34 8.21 -2.69
CA ALA A 279 19.70 8.64 -3.01
C ALA A 279 20.62 8.59 -1.78
N VAL A 280 20.19 9.20 -0.68
CA VAL A 280 20.98 9.26 0.56
C VAL A 280 21.15 7.88 1.19
N ALA A 281 20.10 7.06 1.19
CA ALA A 281 20.16 5.69 1.70
C ALA A 281 21.08 4.82 0.84
N TYR A 282 20.95 4.88 -0.49
CA TYR A 282 21.75 4.09 -1.42
C TYR A 282 23.25 4.42 -1.33
N LEU A 283 23.60 5.70 -1.14
CA LEU A 283 25.00 6.09 -0.91
C LEU A 283 25.60 5.43 0.34
N LYS A 284 24.78 5.20 1.37
CA LYS A 284 25.19 4.56 2.64
C LYS A 284 25.19 3.03 2.55
N THR A 285 24.15 2.44 1.97
CA THR A 285 23.89 0.99 2.03
C THR A 285 24.45 0.24 0.83
N ARG A 286 24.51 0.89 -0.34
CA ARG A 286 24.76 0.25 -1.64
C ARG A 286 23.77 -0.88 -1.97
N ASP A 287 22.62 -0.88 -1.30
CA ASP A 287 21.51 -1.81 -1.51
C ASP A 287 20.30 -1.02 -1.99
N SER A 288 19.87 -1.29 -3.23
CA SER A 288 18.74 -0.63 -3.87
C SER A 288 17.41 -0.95 -3.19
N GLN A 289 17.22 -2.18 -2.71
CA GLN A 289 15.97 -2.59 -2.05
C GLN A 289 15.85 -1.94 -0.67
N GLN A 290 16.95 -1.88 0.06
CA GLN A 290 17.01 -1.17 1.32
C GLN A 290 16.75 0.33 1.12
N ALA A 291 17.41 0.95 0.13
CA ALA A 291 17.21 2.36 -0.19
C ALA A 291 15.76 2.66 -0.64
N ALA A 292 15.12 1.76 -1.38
CA ALA A 292 13.72 1.88 -1.76
C ALA A 292 12.77 1.83 -0.56
N SER A 293 13.11 1.09 0.50
CA SER A 293 12.35 1.07 1.75
C SER A 293 12.36 2.43 2.46
N TYR A 294 13.52 3.09 2.48
CA TYR A 294 13.65 4.48 2.96
C TYR A 294 12.84 5.44 2.08
N GLY A 295 12.88 5.24 0.77
CA GLY A 295 12.04 5.96 -0.19
C GLY A 295 10.54 5.83 0.12
N SER A 296 10.05 4.62 0.36
CA SER A 296 8.63 4.37 0.69
C SER A 296 8.21 5.06 1.99
N VAL A 297 9.09 5.10 3.00
CA VAL A 297 8.84 5.83 4.25
C VAL A 297 8.83 7.34 4.01
N ALA A 298 9.77 7.90 3.24
CA ALA A 298 9.76 9.32 2.90
C ALA A 298 8.51 9.74 2.11
N ALA A 299 8.09 8.92 1.15
CA ALA A 299 6.86 9.13 0.41
C ALA A 299 5.64 9.20 1.34
N SER A 300 5.62 8.42 2.42
CA SER A 300 4.51 8.43 3.39
C SER A 300 4.30 9.79 4.06
N PHE A 301 5.37 10.56 4.31
CA PHE A 301 5.23 11.90 4.88
C PHE A 301 4.68 12.89 3.86
N ALA A 302 5.08 12.81 2.59
CA ALA A 302 4.52 13.67 1.55
C ALA A 302 3.02 13.38 1.33
N LEU A 303 2.59 12.13 1.52
CA LEU A 303 1.21 11.70 1.32
C LEU A 303 0.20 12.24 2.35
N GLU A 304 0.65 12.67 3.52
CA GLU A 304 -0.21 12.94 4.69
C GLU A 304 -0.87 14.34 4.71
N GLN A 305 -0.50 15.22 3.78
CA GLN A 305 -0.97 16.59 3.73
C GLN A 305 -0.92 17.15 2.30
N ILE A 306 -1.57 18.30 2.12
CA ILE A 306 -1.39 19.12 0.92
C ILE A 306 -0.11 19.94 1.11
N GLY A 307 0.81 19.86 0.14
CA GLY A 307 2.11 20.52 0.21
C GLY A 307 3.16 19.68 0.96
N VAL A 308 4.21 20.34 1.41
CA VAL A 308 5.39 19.67 1.95
C VAL A 308 5.23 19.21 3.41
N PRO A 309 5.96 18.17 3.86
CA PRO A 309 5.98 17.76 5.26
C PRO A 309 6.50 18.84 6.20
N HIS A 310 5.91 18.95 7.38
CA HIS A 310 6.29 19.96 8.38
C HIS A 310 7.27 19.39 9.40
N LYS A 311 8.41 20.08 9.58
CA LYS A 311 9.39 19.79 10.62
C LYS A 311 9.11 20.63 11.86
N ILE A 312 9.02 19.99 13.02
CA ILE A 312 9.00 20.66 14.32
C ILE A 312 10.07 20.05 15.23
N VAL A 313 10.60 20.84 16.15
CA VAL A 313 11.49 20.34 17.20
C VAL A 313 10.74 20.38 18.53
N SER A 314 10.53 19.23 19.15
CA SER A 314 9.83 19.08 20.43
C SER A 314 10.71 18.33 21.41
N ASN A 315 10.98 18.91 22.59
CA ASN A 315 11.86 18.33 23.61
C ASN A 315 13.25 17.89 23.09
N GLY A 316 13.80 18.60 22.11
CA GLY A 316 15.08 18.26 21.47
C GLY A 316 15.03 17.10 20.48
N GLN A 317 13.83 16.58 20.17
CA GLN A 317 13.60 15.59 19.12
C GLN A 317 13.00 16.25 17.89
N GLU A 318 13.50 15.88 16.71
CA GLU A 318 12.99 16.33 15.42
C GLU A 318 11.83 15.45 14.98
N LEU A 319 10.65 16.04 14.84
CA LEU A 319 9.44 15.36 14.41
C LEU A 319 8.99 15.89 13.05
N TRP A 320 8.59 14.97 12.18
CA TRP A 320 8.05 15.28 10.86
C TRP A 320 6.57 14.89 10.85
N ASN A 321 5.69 15.84 10.53
CA ASN A 321 4.25 15.68 10.71
C ASN A 321 3.86 15.15 12.12
N GLY A 322 4.65 15.52 13.14
CA GLY A 322 4.46 15.07 14.52
C GLY A 322 4.92 13.64 14.83
N VAL A 323 5.66 12.99 13.92
CA VAL A 323 6.16 11.61 14.09
C VAL A 323 7.68 11.56 13.96
N ASP A 324 8.32 10.73 14.78
CA ASP A 324 9.75 10.42 14.68
C ASP A 324 10.03 9.52 13.46
N ILE A 325 11.06 9.86 12.69
CA ILE A 325 11.39 9.15 11.45
C ILE A 325 11.81 7.69 11.69
N SER A 326 12.51 7.42 12.79
CA SER A 326 12.96 6.08 13.17
C SER A 326 11.78 5.21 13.60
N GLU A 327 10.82 5.77 14.34
CA GLU A 327 9.57 5.06 14.66
C GLU A 327 8.78 4.71 13.39
N ARG A 328 8.70 5.66 12.44
CA ARG A 328 8.03 5.43 11.15
C ARG A 328 8.70 4.32 10.34
N LEU A 329 10.04 4.33 10.27
CA LEU A 329 10.81 3.31 9.57
C LEU A 329 10.63 1.94 10.22
N GLN A 330 10.66 1.86 11.55
CA GLN A 330 10.45 0.59 12.26
C GLN A 330 9.03 0.04 12.02
N SER A 331 8.01 0.89 12.09
CA SER A 331 6.62 0.49 11.78
C SER A 331 6.49 -0.07 10.37
N TYR A 332 7.21 0.50 9.40
CA TYR A 332 7.21 0.02 8.02
C TYR A 332 7.91 -1.34 7.89
N ILE A 333 9.04 -1.53 8.57
CA ILE A 333 9.75 -2.81 8.61
C ILE A 333 8.85 -3.89 9.22
N ASP A 334 8.18 -3.61 10.34
CA ASP A 334 7.26 -4.54 10.99
C ASP A 334 6.08 -4.90 10.09
N GLN A 335 5.58 -3.95 9.29
CA GLN A 335 4.56 -4.18 8.27
C GLN A 335 5.07 -5.11 7.16
N ILE A 336 6.30 -4.92 6.68
CA ILE A 336 6.92 -5.82 5.69
C ILE A 336 7.05 -7.23 6.28
N ILE A 337 7.60 -7.37 7.49
CA ILE A 337 7.77 -8.68 8.15
C ILE A 337 6.42 -9.39 8.29
N SER A 338 5.41 -8.70 8.83
CA SER A 338 4.10 -9.29 9.11
C SER A 338 3.28 -9.64 7.86
N SER A 339 3.47 -8.89 6.78
CA SER A 339 2.75 -9.11 5.51
C SER A 339 3.30 -10.26 4.68
N THR A 340 4.48 -10.83 5.02
CA THR A 340 5.14 -11.78 4.13
C THR A 340 5.11 -13.25 4.57
N ARG A 341 4.63 -14.12 3.67
CA ARG A 341 4.80 -15.59 3.68
C ARG A 341 5.95 -16.07 2.77
N ILE A 342 6.79 -15.17 2.27
CA ILE A 342 7.83 -15.42 1.26
C ILE A 342 9.21 -15.18 1.89
N ASN A 343 10.16 -16.10 1.69
CA ASN A 343 11.48 -16.08 2.33
C ASN A 343 12.34 -14.82 2.01
N TYR A 344 12.09 -14.12 0.90
CA TYR A 344 12.95 -13.04 0.38
C TYR A 344 12.85 -11.70 1.14
N THR A 345 11.69 -11.35 1.72
CA THR A 345 11.53 -10.09 2.46
C THR A 345 11.97 -10.19 3.92
N VAL A 346 12.12 -11.41 4.43
CA VAL A 346 12.66 -11.67 5.77
C VAL A 346 14.13 -11.29 5.82
N GLU A 347 14.92 -11.63 4.78
CA GLU A 347 16.33 -11.19 4.67
C GLU A 347 16.46 -9.66 4.58
N LEU A 348 15.55 -8.98 3.85
CA LEU A 348 15.53 -7.52 3.77
C LEU A 348 15.20 -6.88 5.12
N ALA A 349 14.22 -7.44 5.84
CA ALA A 349 13.85 -6.95 7.15
C ALA A 349 14.95 -7.20 8.19
N GLU A 350 15.63 -8.35 8.13
CA GLU A 350 16.81 -8.64 8.94
C GLU A 350 17.97 -7.68 8.63
N ALA A 351 18.19 -7.32 7.36
CA ALA A 351 19.19 -6.33 6.94
C ALA A 351 18.83 -4.88 7.33
N LEU A 352 17.54 -4.54 7.40
CA LEU A 352 17.03 -3.25 7.87
C LEU A 352 17.13 -3.12 9.40
N VAL A 353 16.89 -4.21 10.14
CA VAL A 353 17.09 -4.27 11.60
C VAL A 353 18.59 -4.26 11.96
N SER A 354 19.46 -4.76 11.08
CA SER A 354 20.93 -4.68 11.24
C SER A 354 21.53 -3.32 10.88
N LEU A 355 20.77 -2.22 10.96
CA LEU A 355 21.30 -0.84 10.90
C LEU A 355 21.37 -0.18 12.28
N ASP A 356 21.43 -1.00 13.33
CA ASP A 356 21.92 -0.54 14.63
C ASP A 356 23.42 -0.23 14.50
N HIS A 357 23.88 0.92 14.99
CA HIS A 357 25.29 1.39 14.87
C HIS A 357 26.32 0.33 15.33
N ASP A 358 25.92 -0.60 16.18
CA ASP A 358 26.74 -1.70 16.71
C ASP A 358 26.98 -2.87 15.75
N SER A 359 26.09 -3.10 14.77
CA SER A 359 26.17 -4.24 13.86
C SER A 359 27.22 -4.05 12.75
N ILE A 360 27.33 -2.85 12.18
CA ILE A 360 28.38 -2.46 11.22
C ILE A 360 29.76 -2.50 11.91
N ARG A 361 29.82 -2.10 13.18
CA ARG A 361 31.02 -2.22 14.01
C ARG A 361 31.41 -3.69 14.19
N TYR A 362 30.45 -4.57 14.45
CA TYR A 362 30.68 -6.00 14.65
C TYR A 362 31.14 -6.70 13.36
N GLU A 363 30.51 -6.41 12.22
CA GLU A 363 30.91 -6.99 10.93
C GLU A 363 32.29 -6.48 10.48
N ARG A 364 32.57 -5.18 10.65
CA ARG A 364 33.90 -4.61 10.41
C ARG A 364 34.94 -5.24 11.32
N PHE A 365 34.64 -5.40 12.62
CA PHE A 365 35.51 -6.07 13.58
C PHE A 365 35.79 -7.53 13.20
N GLN A 366 34.78 -8.27 12.74
CA GLN A 366 34.98 -9.64 12.25
C GLN A 366 35.85 -9.70 10.99
N LYS A 367 35.72 -8.72 10.08
CA LYS A 367 36.56 -8.64 8.87
C LYS A 367 38.00 -8.25 9.19
N THR A 368 38.24 -7.39 10.19
CA THR A 368 39.59 -6.92 10.56
C THR A 368 40.31 -7.83 11.55
N HIS A 369 39.59 -8.44 12.50
CA HIS A 369 40.15 -9.24 13.60
C HIS A 369 39.72 -10.71 13.58
N GLY A 370 38.89 -11.12 12.61
CA GLY A 370 38.35 -12.46 12.54
C GLY A 370 37.24 -12.72 13.57
N ARG A 371 36.75 -13.96 13.59
CA ARG A 371 35.85 -14.45 14.65
C ARG A 371 36.69 -15.06 15.76
N ARG A 372 36.05 -15.35 16.89
CA ARG A 372 36.69 -16.19 17.93
C ARG A 372 37.21 -17.48 17.30
N LEU A 373 38.41 -17.90 17.68
CA LEU A 373 39.07 -19.09 17.16
C LEU A 373 38.23 -20.38 17.33
N ASP A 374 37.40 -20.45 18.37
CA ASP A 374 36.52 -21.58 18.66
C ASP A 374 35.10 -21.45 18.05
N HIS A 375 34.84 -20.40 17.26
CA HIS A 375 33.51 -20.10 16.72
C HIS A 375 32.98 -21.23 15.82
N GLU A 376 33.80 -21.71 14.90
CA GLU A 376 33.42 -22.77 13.96
C GLU A 376 33.17 -24.09 14.70
N GLU A 377 34.06 -24.43 15.65
CA GLU A 377 33.90 -25.65 16.44
C GLU A 377 32.64 -25.61 17.32
N ARG A 378 32.33 -24.46 17.93
CA ARG A 378 31.11 -24.26 18.71
C ARG A 378 29.86 -24.33 17.84
N THR A 379 29.89 -23.74 16.65
CA THR A 379 28.75 -23.72 15.73
C THR A 379 28.44 -25.14 15.25
N ARG A 380 29.46 -25.87 14.79
CA ARG A 380 29.37 -27.30 14.44
C ARG A 380 28.83 -28.14 15.60
N LYS A 381 29.35 -27.96 16.81
CA LYS A 381 28.85 -28.67 18.02
C LYS A 381 27.42 -28.28 18.40
N ARG A 382 26.97 -27.07 18.06
CA ARG A 382 25.60 -26.61 18.32
C ARG A 382 24.62 -27.26 17.35
N GLU A 383 24.93 -27.25 16.05
CA GLU A 383 24.14 -27.90 15.00
C GLU A 383 24.02 -29.41 15.25
N ALA A 384 25.13 -30.08 15.60
CA ALA A 384 25.11 -31.51 15.94
C ALA A 384 24.20 -31.82 17.17
N ARG A 385 24.13 -30.92 18.15
CA ARG A 385 23.28 -31.08 19.35
C ARG A 385 21.82 -30.69 19.12
N GLU A 386 21.51 -29.99 18.04
CA GLU A 386 20.17 -29.46 17.78
C GLU A 386 19.13 -30.58 17.67
N GLY A 387 19.46 -31.70 17.01
CA GLY A 387 18.58 -32.85 16.91
C GLY A 387 18.21 -33.44 18.27
N HIS A 388 19.18 -33.60 19.17
CA HIS A 388 18.95 -34.08 20.53
C HIS A 388 18.15 -33.08 21.37
N LEU A 389 18.48 -31.79 21.29
CA LEU A 389 17.74 -30.72 21.97
C LEU A 389 16.29 -30.63 21.47
N ALA A 390 16.05 -30.82 20.18
CA ALA A 390 14.71 -30.82 19.60
C ALA A 390 13.85 -31.98 20.13
N SER A 391 14.45 -33.17 20.26
CA SER A 391 13.81 -34.34 20.86
C SER A 391 13.54 -34.13 22.36
N GLN A 392 14.54 -33.64 23.09
CA GLN A 392 14.41 -33.33 24.52
C GLN A 392 13.30 -32.31 24.77
N LYS A 393 13.27 -31.19 24.02
CA LYS A 393 12.22 -30.16 24.10
C LYS A 393 10.84 -30.74 23.81
N ALA A 394 10.72 -31.68 22.88
CA ALA A 394 9.44 -32.32 22.59
C ALA A 394 8.89 -33.11 23.80
N GLN A 395 9.78 -33.72 24.58
CA GLN A 395 9.43 -34.56 25.73
C GLN A 395 9.31 -33.77 27.05
N SER A 396 10.11 -32.71 27.20
CA SER A 396 10.22 -31.97 28.47
C SER A 396 9.28 -30.79 28.60
N LEU A 397 8.89 -30.15 27.48
CA LEU A 397 7.99 -29.01 27.52
C LEU A 397 6.59 -29.44 27.97
N ARG A 398 5.95 -28.61 28.80
CA ARG A 398 4.59 -28.85 29.34
C ARG A 398 3.63 -27.72 28.98
N GLY A 399 2.33 -28.02 28.99
CA GLY A 399 1.27 -27.03 28.80
C GLY A 399 1.28 -26.35 27.43
N LEU A 400 1.02 -25.03 27.41
CA LEU A 400 0.91 -24.25 26.17
C LEU A 400 2.22 -24.26 25.36
N ARG A 401 3.37 -24.25 26.02
CA ARG A 401 4.69 -24.29 25.36
C ARG A 401 4.88 -25.58 24.55
N ALA A 402 4.41 -26.71 25.06
CA ALA A 402 4.44 -27.98 24.33
C ALA A 402 3.52 -27.93 23.10
N LYS A 403 2.31 -27.38 23.24
CA LYS A 403 1.35 -27.24 22.12
C LYS A 403 1.90 -26.34 21.01
N MET A 404 2.46 -25.19 21.35
CA MET A 404 3.07 -24.28 20.37
C MET A 404 4.28 -24.93 19.67
N TYR A 405 5.13 -25.63 20.43
CA TYR A 405 6.27 -26.35 19.86
C TYR A 405 5.82 -27.45 18.88
N ALA A 406 4.80 -28.23 19.23
CA ALA A 406 4.23 -29.25 18.35
C ALA A 406 3.60 -28.64 17.08
N GLN A 407 2.86 -27.53 17.22
CA GLN A 407 2.26 -26.82 16.08
C GLN A 407 3.34 -26.29 15.13
N LYS A 408 4.41 -25.68 15.65
CA LYS A 408 5.55 -25.21 14.86
C LYS A 408 6.20 -26.37 14.09
N ARG A 409 6.49 -27.48 14.78
CA ARG A 409 7.07 -28.68 14.15
C ARG A 409 6.16 -29.30 13.10
N HIS A 410 4.85 -29.28 13.31
CA HIS A 410 3.88 -29.77 12.33
C HIS A 410 3.89 -28.90 11.06
N ALA A 411 3.92 -27.58 11.20
CA ALA A 411 4.02 -26.65 10.08
C ALA A 411 5.33 -26.81 9.30
N GLU A 412 6.48 -26.91 10.01
CA GLU A 412 7.79 -27.16 9.39
C GLU A 412 7.81 -28.47 8.60
N LYS A 413 7.24 -29.56 9.15
CA LYS A 413 7.13 -30.85 8.44
C LYS A 413 6.27 -30.74 7.19
N ILE A 414 5.13 -30.04 7.25
CA ILE A 414 4.28 -29.83 6.08
C ILE A 414 5.03 -29.01 5.02
N GLN A 415 5.73 -27.95 5.42
CA GLN A 415 6.48 -27.10 4.50
C GLN A 415 7.60 -27.89 3.82
N MET A 416 8.37 -28.68 4.58
CA MET A 416 9.41 -29.54 4.02
C MET A 416 8.83 -30.60 3.08
N LYS A 417 7.73 -31.26 3.45
CA LYS A 417 7.05 -32.22 2.56
C LYS A 417 6.57 -31.57 1.27
N LYS A 418 6.01 -30.36 1.33
CA LYS A 418 5.60 -29.61 0.13
C LYS A 418 6.78 -29.23 -0.76
N ARG A 419 7.91 -28.80 -0.17
CA ARG A 419 9.14 -28.48 -0.92
C ARG A 419 9.74 -29.70 -1.59
N ILE A 420 9.82 -30.83 -0.87
CA ILE A 420 10.31 -32.10 -1.41
C ILE A 420 9.41 -32.55 -2.56
N ARG A 421 8.08 -32.56 -2.34
CA ARG A 421 7.12 -32.94 -3.38
C ARG A 421 7.18 -32.03 -4.60
N ALA A 422 7.30 -30.72 -4.44
CA ALA A 422 7.45 -29.79 -5.55
C ALA A 422 8.77 -30.01 -6.32
N GLN A 423 9.85 -30.37 -5.63
CA GLN A 423 11.12 -30.72 -6.26
C GLN A 423 11.04 -32.05 -7.02
N GLU A 424 10.38 -33.06 -6.45
CA GLU A 424 10.14 -34.36 -7.09
C GLU A 424 9.23 -34.22 -8.32
N GLU A 425 8.13 -33.47 -8.21
CA GLU A 425 7.23 -33.14 -9.32
C GLU A 425 7.93 -32.32 -10.42
N LYS A 426 8.91 -31.47 -10.07
CA LYS A 426 9.75 -30.76 -11.05
C LYS A 426 10.74 -31.70 -11.78
N ASN A 427 11.26 -32.71 -11.07
CA ASN A 427 12.24 -33.66 -11.62
C ASN A 427 11.56 -34.72 -12.51
N VAL A 428 10.30 -35.05 -12.24
CA VAL A 428 9.49 -35.88 -13.13
C VAL A 428 8.90 -34.97 -14.20
N LYS A 429 9.38 -35.07 -15.45
CA LYS A 429 8.62 -34.58 -16.61
C LYS A 429 7.38 -35.46 -16.77
N SER A 430 6.37 -35.28 -15.93
CA SER A 430 5.04 -35.76 -16.26
C SER A 430 4.63 -35.01 -17.52
N ALA A 431 4.26 -35.74 -18.57
CA ALA A 431 3.42 -35.18 -19.63
C ALA A 431 2.30 -34.38 -18.95
N ALA A 432 1.92 -33.24 -19.55
CA ALA A 432 0.85 -32.36 -19.07
C ALA A 432 -0.27 -33.19 -18.43
N PRO A 433 -0.84 -32.75 -17.29
CA PRO A 433 -1.86 -33.52 -16.59
C PRO A 433 -2.85 -34.00 -17.64
N SER A 434 -2.97 -35.32 -17.77
CA SER A 434 -3.91 -35.93 -18.69
C SER A 434 -5.24 -35.24 -18.44
N GLU A 435 -5.69 -34.48 -19.44
CA GLU A 435 -6.99 -33.85 -19.45
C GLU A 435 -7.99 -34.86 -18.90
N PRO A 436 -8.97 -34.46 -18.07
CA PRO A 436 -10.05 -35.38 -17.72
C PRO A 436 -10.63 -35.89 -19.03
N SER A 437 -10.33 -37.16 -19.31
CA SER A 437 -10.73 -37.87 -20.49
C SER A 437 -12.24 -38.10 -20.40
N SER A 438 -12.99 -37.08 -20.80
CA SER A 438 -14.42 -37.17 -21.11
C SER A 438 -14.74 -36.23 -22.28
N ALA A 439 -14.25 -36.62 -23.45
CA ALA A 439 -14.93 -36.63 -24.75
C ALA A 439 -15.61 -35.39 -25.35
N THR A 440 -15.51 -34.17 -24.79
CA THR A 440 -16.00 -32.97 -25.50
C THR A 440 -15.21 -31.72 -25.13
N PRO A 441 -14.53 -31.05 -26.10
CA PRO A 441 -13.92 -29.74 -25.85
C PRO A 441 -15.03 -28.73 -25.54
N LEU A 442 -15.00 -28.19 -24.33
CA LEU A 442 -15.94 -27.15 -23.90
C LEU A 442 -15.37 -25.78 -24.31
N PRO A 443 -16.18 -24.91 -24.93
CA PRO A 443 -15.83 -23.51 -25.12
C PRO A 443 -15.43 -22.83 -23.80
N ASN A 444 -14.55 -21.83 -23.87
CA ASN A 444 -13.95 -21.17 -22.70
C ASN A 444 -15.00 -20.65 -21.68
N TYR A 445 -16.20 -20.27 -22.16
CA TYR A 445 -17.32 -19.79 -21.33
C TYR A 445 -18.13 -20.89 -20.61
N LEU A 446 -17.82 -22.17 -20.84
CA LEU A 446 -18.45 -23.32 -20.18
C LEU A 446 -17.49 -24.07 -19.24
N LEU A 447 -16.19 -23.76 -19.26
CA LEU A 447 -15.17 -24.43 -18.43
C LEU A 447 -15.43 -24.25 -16.92
N ASP A 448 -15.93 -23.08 -16.51
CA ASP A 448 -16.25 -22.80 -15.09
C ASP A 448 -17.64 -23.33 -14.65
N ARG A 449 -18.45 -23.83 -15.59
CA ARG A 449 -19.75 -24.45 -15.30
C ARG A 449 -19.62 -25.97 -15.17
N SER A 450 -18.81 -26.43 -14.23
CA SER A 450 -18.69 -27.87 -13.96
C SER A 450 -19.96 -28.42 -13.28
N GLN A 451 -20.91 -28.93 -14.08
CA GLN A 451 -21.86 -29.92 -13.58
C GLN A 451 -21.14 -31.27 -13.52
N ALA A 452 -21.04 -31.82 -12.31
CA ALA A 452 -20.45 -33.13 -12.07
C ALA A 452 -21.10 -34.21 -12.93
N THR A 453 -20.26 -34.93 -13.68
CA THR A 453 -20.61 -36.13 -14.43
C THR A 453 -21.02 -37.25 -13.48
N ASN A 454 -22.32 -37.54 -13.38
CA ASN A 454 -22.84 -38.75 -12.74
C ASN A 454 -23.89 -39.38 -13.63
N ALA A 455 -23.46 -40.30 -14.51
CA ALA A 455 -24.36 -41.09 -15.36
C ALA A 455 -25.34 -41.99 -14.56
N LYS A 456 -25.17 -42.13 -13.25
CA LYS A 456 -26.13 -42.78 -12.34
C LYS A 456 -27.24 -41.84 -11.81
N ALA A 457 -27.21 -40.55 -12.11
CA ALA A 457 -28.18 -39.57 -11.59
C ALA A 457 -29.45 -39.41 -12.44
N LEU A 458 -29.49 -39.97 -13.66
CA LEU A 458 -30.60 -39.79 -14.60
C LEU A 458 -31.91 -40.46 -14.13
N SER A 459 -31.82 -41.54 -13.35
CA SER A 459 -32.99 -42.22 -12.77
C SER A 459 -33.47 -41.56 -11.47
N SER A 460 -32.58 -40.93 -10.70
CA SER A 460 -32.95 -40.09 -9.55
C SER A 460 -33.48 -38.71 -9.97
N ALA A 461 -33.10 -38.20 -11.16
CA ALA A 461 -33.50 -36.90 -11.69
C ALA A 461 -35.01 -36.70 -11.86
N ILE A 462 -35.81 -37.77 -12.03
CA ILE A 462 -37.28 -37.65 -12.12
C ILE A 462 -37.89 -37.42 -10.72
N LYS A 463 -37.33 -38.05 -9.70
CA LYS A 463 -37.71 -37.84 -8.29
C LYS A 463 -37.21 -36.47 -7.82
N ASP A 464 -35.99 -36.12 -8.24
CA ASP A 464 -35.36 -34.83 -7.95
C ASP A 464 -36.05 -33.67 -8.66
N LYS A 465 -36.61 -33.85 -9.87
CA LYS A 465 -37.40 -32.82 -10.58
C LYS A 465 -38.67 -32.40 -9.86
N ARG A 466 -39.31 -33.30 -9.10
CA ARG A 466 -40.47 -32.96 -8.25
C ARG A 466 -40.03 -32.20 -6.99
N SER A 467 -38.86 -32.51 -6.41
CA SER A 467 -38.29 -31.74 -5.30
C SER A 467 -37.58 -30.44 -5.72
N GLU A 468 -37.08 -30.34 -6.96
CA GLU A 468 -36.40 -29.16 -7.51
C GLU A 468 -37.32 -27.96 -7.60
N LYS A 469 -38.60 -28.13 -7.96
CA LYS A 469 -39.55 -27.00 -7.98
C LYS A 469 -39.69 -26.33 -6.60
N ALA A 470 -39.55 -27.09 -5.51
CA ALA A 470 -39.55 -26.56 -4.15
C ALA A 470 -38.16 -26.11 -3.68
N ALA A 471 -37.09 -26.78 -4.12
CA ALA A 471 -35.70 -26.45 -3.76
C ALA A 471 -35.15 -25.22 -4.49
N LYS A 472 -35.65 -24.90 -5.69
CA LYS A 472 -35.18 -23.80 -6.54
C LYS A 472 -35.39 -22.41 -5.92
N PHE A 473 -36.35 -22.28 -5.01
CA PHE A 473 -36.62 -21.05 -4.25
C PHE A 473 -36.38 -21.23 -2.75
N SER A 474 -35.70 -22.31 -2.36
CA SER A 474 -35.35 -22.51 -0.95
C SER A 474 -34.23 -21.56 -0.55
N VAL A 475 -34.42 -20.86 0.58
CA VAL A 475 -33.37 -20.03 1.16
C VAL A 475 -32.22 -20.91 1.66
N PRO A 476 -30.96 -20.44 1.66
CA PRO A 476 -29.79 -21.22 2.08
C PRO A 476 -29.91 -21.85 3.47
N LEU A 477 -30.60 -21.18 4.41
CA LEU A 477 -30.88 -21.67 5.75
C LEU A 477 -32.40 -21.79 5.96
N PRO A 478 -33.03 -22.91 5.58
CA PRO A 478 -34.49 -23.07 5.67
C PRO A 478 -34.96 -23.35 7.10
N LYS A 479 -34.14 -24.05 7.90
CA LYS A 479 -34.40 -24.34 9.31
C LYS A 479 -33.25 -23.83 10.16
N VAL A 480 -33.57 -23.07 11.19
CA VAL A 480 -32.60 -22.53 12.15
C VAL A 480 -32.99 -22.99 13.56
N LYS A 481 -32.01 -23.12 14.44
CA LYS A 481 -32.21 -23.39 15.86
C LYS A 481 -33.23 -22.39 16.42
N GLY A 482 -34.29 -22.89 17.07
CA GLY A 482 -35.24 -22.06 17.80
C GLY A 482 -34.56 -21.38 18.99
N ILE A 483 -34.91 -20.12 19.22
CA ILE A 483 -34.46 -19.34 20.40
C ILE A 483 -35.66 -19.20 21.34
N SER A 484 -35.45 -19.47 22.63
CA SER A 484 -36.48 -19.28 23.65
C SER A 484 -36.72 -17.79 23.92
N GLU A 485 -37.92 -17.44 24.37
CA GLU A 485 -38.22 -16.04 24.72
C GLU A 485 -37.36 -15.51 25.86
N GLU A 486 -36.96 -16.38 26.80
CA GLU A 486 -36.07 -16.05 27.91
C GLU A 486 -34.66 -15.65 27.44
N GLU A 487 -34.13 -16.32 26.41
CA GLU A 487 -32.84 -15.99 25.82
C GLU A 487 -32.89 -14.65 25.06
N MET A 488 -34.04 -14.36 24.42
CA MET A 488 -34.27 -13.15 23.63
C MET A 488 -34.50 -11.91 24.51
N PHE A 489 -35.22 -12.07 25.62
CA PHE A 489 -35.68 -10.96 26.46
C PHE A 489 -35.16 -11.04 27.89
N LYS A 490 -34.24 -10.14 28.22
CA LYS A 490 -33.82 -9.92 29.61
C LYS A 490 -34.90 -9.12 30.35
N VAL A 491 -35.35 -9.63 31.49
CA VAL A 491 -36.29 -8.92 32.37
C VAL A 491 -35.61 -7.70 33.00
N VAL A 492 -36.26 -6.54 32.95
CA VAL A 492 -35.77 -5.30 33.58
C VAL A 492 -36.72 -4.89 34.70
N ASN A 493 -36.19 -4.85 35.92
CA ASN A 493 -36.95 -4.54 37.12
C ASN A 493 -36.88 -3.04 37.45
N THR A 494 -38.03 -2.43 37.75
CA THR A 494 -38.18 -0.99 38.01
C THR A 494 -38.75 -0.73 39.42
N GLY A 495 -38.38 0.42 40.02
CA GLY A 495 -38.85 0.88 41.33
C GLY A 495 -37.76 1.02 42.38
N LYS A 496 -37.79 2.10 43.17
CA LYS A 496 -36.68 2.60 44.01
C LYS A 496 -36.26 1.70 45.18
N LYS A 497 -37.17 0.94 45.80
CA LYS A 497 -36.89 0.24 47.07
C LYS A 497 -36.86 -1.29 46.98
N THR A 498 -37.65 -1.89 46.08
CA THR A 498 -37.78 -3.35 46.00
C THR A 498 -37.75 -3.91 44.59
N HIS A 499 -37.58 -3.08 43.54
CA HIS A 499 -37.53 -3.53 42.14
C HIS A 499 -38.64 -4.52 41.75
N LYS A 500 -39.83 -4.41 42.37
CA LYS A 500 -40.93 -5.41 42.25
C LYS A 500 -41.62 -5.39 40.88
N LYS A 501 -41.45 -4.32 40.09
CA LYS A 501 -42.14 -4.16 38.80
C LYS A 501 -41.26 -4.65 37.66
N SER A 502 -41.53 -5.86 37.16
CA SER A 502 -40.78 -6.56 36.12
C SER A 502 -41.48 -6.53 34.75
N TRP A 503 -42.17 -5.45 34.38
CA TRP A 503 -42.97 -5.39 33.14
C TRP A 503 -42.16 -5.08 31.87
N LYS A 504 -40.92 -4.58 32.02
CA LYS A 504 -40.04 -4.22 30.90
C LYS A 504 -39.20 -5.42 30.43
N ARG A 505 -38.92 -5.46 29.14
CA ARG A 505 -38.13 -6.50 28.46
C ARG A 505 -37.05 -5.84 27.62
N MET A 506 -35.78 -6.17 27.86
CA MET A 506 -34.65 -5.71 27.05
C MET A 506 -34.28 -6.80 26.06
N ILE A 507 -34.16 -6.42 24.79
CA ILE A 507 -33.70 -7.33 23.74
C ILE A 507 -32.18 -7.50 23.87
N THR A 508 -31.73 -8.74 24.00
CA THR A 508 -30.31 -9.11 24.15
C THR A 508 -29.63 -9.38 22.82
N LYS A 509 -30.42 -9.63 21.76
CA LYS A 509 -29.92 -9.92 20.41
C LYS A 509 -29.78 -8.63 19.58
N PRO A 510 -28.89 -8.61 18.57
CA PRO A 510 -28.78 -7.53 17.60
C PRO A 510 -30.10 -7.17 16.92
N THR A 511 -30.29 -5.88 16.70
CA THR A 511 -31.52 -5.31 16.13
C THR A 511 -31.22 -4.31 15.03
N PHE A 512 -32.13 -4.20 14.07
CA PHE A 512 -32.21 -3.12 13.12
C PHE A 512 -33.32 -2.15 13.56
N VAL A 513 -33.02 -0.86 13.53
CA VAL A 513 -34.03 0.20 13.65
C VAL A 513 -33.92 1.09 12.42
N GLY A 514 -35.07 1.54 11.91
CA GLY A 514 -35.10 2.47 10.78
C GLY A 514 -34.41 3.79 11.09
N GLN A 515 -34.11 4.57 10.04
CA GLN A 515 -33.40 5.85 10.16
C GLN A 515 -34.18 6.87 11.02
N ASP A 516 -35.51 6.85 10.95
CA ASP A 516 -36.40 7.76 11.71
C ASP A 516 -36.77 7.24 13.11
N PHE A 517 -35.95 6.37 13.70
CA PHE A 517 -36.28 5.77 14.98
C PHE A 517 -36.08 6.71 16.18
N THR A 518 -37.19 7.23 16.71
CA THR A 518 -37.22 7.94 17.99
C THR A 518 -37.69 7.02 19.13
N ARG A 519 -36.97 7.05 20.26
CA ARG A 519 -37.38 6.26 21.45
C ARG A 519 -38.69 6.79 22.02
N ARG A 520 -39.57 5.86 22.43
CA ARG A 520 -40.79 6.20 23.15
C ARG A 520 -40.45 6.63 24.58
N ASN A 521 -41.32 7.44 25.19
CA ASN A 521 -41.18 7.84 26.59
C ASN A 521 -41.01 6.60 27.50
N PRO A 522 -40.06 6.59 28.45
CA PRO A 522 -39.77 5.44 29.31
C PRO A 522 -40.97 4.84 30.05
N LYS A 523 -42.05 5.60 30.30
CA LYS A 523 -43.27 5.09 30.93
C LYS A 523 -44.09 4.17 30.00
N PHE A 524 -43.99 4.36 28.68
CA PHE A 524 -44.72 3.58 27.66
C PHE A 524 -43.81 2.58 26.91
N GLU A 525 -42.50 2.65 27.10
CA GLU A 525 -41.53 1.72 26.51
C GLU A 525 -41.48 0.39 27.28
N ARG A 526 -42.11 -0.65 26.73
CA ARG A 526 -42.06 -2.02 27.26
C ARG A 526 -40.85 -2.82 26.73
N PHE A 527 -40.59 -2.75 25.42
CA PHE A 527 -39.47 -3.42 24.76
C PHE A 527 -38.33 -2.45 24.52
N ILE A 528 -37.18 -2.71 25.16
CA ILE A 528 -36.00 -1.86 25.09
C ILE A 528 -35.04 -2.46 24.06
N ARG A 529 -34.69 -1.66 23.05
CA ARG A 529 -33.66 -1.97 22.05
C ARG A 529 -32.42 -1.12 22.32
N PRO A 530 -31.39 -1.64 23.01
CA PRO A 530 -30.23 -0.84 23.42
C PRO A 530 -29.42 -0.38 22.20
N MET A 531 -28.84 0.83 22.27
CA MET A 531 -28.12 1.43 21.13
C MET A 531 -26.90 0.63 20.69
N GLY A 532 -26.17 0.02 21.63
CA GLY A 532 -24.99 -0.81 21.32
C GLY A 532 -25.30 -2.08 20.53
N LEU A 533 -26.56 -2.50 20.46
CA LEU A 533 -27.00 -3.66 19.67
C LEU A 533 -27.76 -3.25 18.39
N ARG A 534 -27.69 -1.98 17.97
CA ARG A 534 -28.36 -1.49 16.76
C ARG A 534 -27.41 -1.49 15.57
N TYR A 535 -27.71 -2.30 14.58
CA TYR A 535 -26.95 -2.40 13.35
C TYR A 535 -27.63 -1.61 12.24
N LYS A 536 -26.82 -0.90 11.43
CA LYS A 536 -27.28 -0.16 10.24
C LYS A 536 -26.81 -0.81 8.93
N LYS A 537 -25.75 -1.62 8.99
CA LYS A 537 -25.11 -2.26 7.83
C LYS A 537 -24.93 -3.75 8.09
N ALA A 538 -24.89 -4.53 7.02
CA ALA A 538 -24.58 -5.95 7.02
C ALA A 538 -23.47 -6.25 6.00
N ASN A 539 -22.63 -7.25 6.28
CA ASN A 539 -21.66 -7.75 5.32
C ASN A 539 -22.35 -8.81 4.45
N VAL A 540 -22.59 -8.49 3.19
CA VAL A 540 -23.39 -9.32 2.28
C VAL A 540 -22.49 -9.95 1.23
N THR A 541 -22.49 -11.28 1.15
CA THR A 541 -21.72 -12.04 0.15
C THR A 541 -22.61 -12.43 -1.03
N HIS A 542 -22.13 -12.21 -2.26
CA HIS A 542 -22.75 -12.73 -3.47
C HIS A 542 -22.22 -14.14 -3.76
N PRO A 543 -23.07 -15.19 -3.74
CA PRO A 543 -22.61 -16.58 -3.85
C PRO A 543 -21.91 -16.89 -5.18
N GLU A 544 -22.35 -16.29 -6.29
CA GLU A 544 -21.78 -16.57 -7.62
C GLU A 544 -20.47 -15.81 -7.90
N LEU A 545 -20.33 -14.59 -7.38
CA LEU A 545 -19.16 -13.73 -7.66
C LEU A 545 -18.04 -13.93 -6.63
N GLY A 546 -18.34 -14.54 -5.48
CA GLY A 546 -17.37 -14.69 -4.38
C GLY A 546 -16.96 -13.37 -3.71
N VAL A 547 -17.67 -12.27 -3.99
CA VAL A 547 -17.39 -10.94 -3.44
C VAL A 547 -18.28 -10.67 -2.22
N THR A 548 -17.71 -10.02 -1.21
CA THR A 548 -18.44 -9.56 -0.01
C THR A 548 -18.40 -8.04 0.07
N VAL A 549 -19.57 -7.41 0.22
CA VAL A 549 -19.71 -5.95 0.28
C VAL A 549 -20.49 -5.57 1.54
N GLN A 550 -20.11 -4.47 2.18
CA GLN A 550 -20.82 -3.96 3.35
C GLN A 550 -21.99 -3.05 2.95
N LEU A 551 -23.19 -3.62 2.91
CA LEU A 551 -24.38 -2.93 2.42
C LEU A 551 -25.26 -2.41 3.57
N PRO A 552 -25.92 -1.25 3.41
CA PRO A 552 -26.84 -0.75 4.41
C PRO A 552 -28.13 -1.58 4.42
N ILE A 553 -28.61 -1.88 5.63
CA ILE A 553 -29.87 -2.59 5.86
C ILE A 553 -31.01 -1.59 5.65
N LEU A 554 -31.98 -1.97 4.83
CA LEU A 554 -33.19 -1.18 4.56
C LEU A 554 -34.33 -1.61 5.49
N SER A 555 -34.58 -2.92 5.59
CA SER A 555 -35.66 -3.44 6.43
C SER A 555 -35.42 -4.89 6.86
N VAL A 556 -36.11 -5.33 7.90
CA VAL A 556 -36.19 -6.74 8.30
C VAL A 556 -37.51 -7.31 7.78
N LYS A 557 -37.45 -8.27 6.85
CA LYS A 557 -38.66 -8.82 6.22
C LYS A 557 -39.21 -10.03 6.96
N LYS A 558 -38.34 -10.93 7.42
CA LYS A 558 -38.78 -12.16 8.07
C LYS A 558 -37.75 -12.67 9.07
N ASN A 559 -38.14 -12.73 10.33
CA ASN A 559 -37.45 -13.53 11.33
C ASN A 559 -38.08 -14.94 11.37
N PRO A 560 -37.30 -16.03 11.28
CA PRO A 560 -37.83 -17.40 11.21
C PRO A 560 -38.48 -17.90 12.51
N GLN A 561 -38.25 -17.24 13.66
CA GLN A 561 -38.70 -17.74 14.96
C GLN A 561 -40.09 -17.23 15.34
N ASN A 562 -40.31 -15.91 15.24
CA ASN A 562 -41.57 -15.29 15.64
C ASN A 562 -41.79 -13.99 14.84
N PRO A 563 -43.01 -13.75 14.28
CA PRO A 563 -43.35 -12.49 13.62
C PRO A 563 -43.13 -11.23 14.49
N LEU A 564 -43.27 -11.34 15.81
CA LEU A 564 -42.98 -10.25 16.75
C LEU A 564 -41.52 -9.78 16.62
N TYR A 565 -40.58 -10.71 16.38
CA TYR A 565 -39.17 -10.39 16.23
C TYR A 565 -38.88 -9.67 14.92
N THR A 566 -39.65 -9.95 13.87
CA THR A 566 -39.64 -9.16 12.62
C THR A 566 -40.03 -7.71 12.91
N GLN A 567 -41.11 -7.49 13.65
CA GLN A 567 -41.58 -6.14 14.00
C GLN A 567 -40.61 -5.38 14.90
N LEU A 568 -39.96 -6.07 15.84
CA LEU A 568 -38.93 -5.50 16.70
C LEU A 568 -37.61 -5.26 15.95
N GLY A 569 -37.44 -5.85 14.77
CA GLY A 569 -36.27 -5.74 13.92
C GLY A 569 -35.11 -6.64 14.37
N VAL A 570 -35.35 -7.79 14.97
CA VAL A 570 -34.29 -8.65 15.53
C VAL A 570 -33.55 -9.41 14.42
N LEU A 571 -32.22 -9.30 14.45
CA LEU A 571 -31.27 -9.88 13.52
C LEU A 571 -30.67 -11.16 14.12
N THR A 572 -31.39 -12.28 14.01
CA THR A 572 -30.89 -13.62 14.37
C THR A 572 -30.41 -14.37 13.14
N LYS A 573 -29.71 -15.48 13.34
CA LYS A 573 -29.39 -16.40 12.24
C LYS A 573 -30.65 -16.80 11.47
N GLY A 574 -30.57 -16.76 10.15
CA GLY A 574 -31.67 -17.03 9.22
C GLY A 574 -32.67 -15.90 9.03
N THR A 575 -32.54 -14.76 9.72
CA THR A 575 -33.36 -13.58 9.45
C THR A 575 -33.14 -13.13 8.00
N VAL A 576 -34.25 -12.89 7.29
CA VAL A 576 -34.25 -12.30 5.96
C VAL A 576 -34.37 -10.79 6.09
N ILE A 577 -33.37 -10.10 5.57
CA ILE A 577 -33.25 -8.65 5.54
C ILE A 577 -33.27 -8.16 4.10
N GLU A 578 -33.74 -6.93 3.92
CA GLU A 578 -33.61 -6.19 2.67
C GLU A 578 -32.40 -5.27 2.79
N VAL A 579 -31.51 -5.34 1.81
CA VAL A 579 -30.26 -4.58 1.78
C VAL A 579 -30.21 -3.72 0.53
N ASN A 580 -29.57 -2.54 0.64
CA ASN A 580 -29.36 -1.70 -0.52
C ASN A 580 -28.25 -2.28 -1.38
N VAL A 581 -28.54 -2.59 -2.64
CA VAL A 581 -27.58 -3.20 -3.59
C VAL A 581 -27.15 -2.23 -4.70
N SER A 582 -27.35 -0.92 -4.53
CA SER A 582 -26.93 0.09 -5.51
C SER A 582 -25.44 0.01 -5.84
N GLU A 583 -24.59 -0.33 -4.87
CA GLU A 583 -23.14 -0.51 -5.05
C GLU A 583 -22.78 -1.72 -5.93
N LEU A 584 -23.67 -2.71 -6.07
CA LEU A 584 -23.43 -3.89 -6.91
C LEU A 584 -23.81 -3.67 -8.38
N GLY A 585 -24.42 -2.53 -8.73
CA GLY A 585 -24.76 -2.19 -10.12
C GLY A 585 -25.71 -3.18 -10.80
N LEU A 586 -26.58 -3.85 -10.04
CA LEU A 586 -27.53 -4.82 -10.59
C LEU A 586 -28.61 -4.11 -11.41
N VAL A 587 -28.84 -4.56 -12.65
CA VAL A 587 -29.84 -4.00 -13.56
C VAL A 587 -30.79 -5.10 -14.02
N THR A 588 -32.09 -4.80 -14.06
CA THR A 588 -33.08 -5.73 -14.62
C THR A 588 -32.97 -5.82 -16.15
N THR A 589 -33.55 -6.84 -16.76
CA THR A 589 -33.62 -6.95 -18.23
C THR A 589 -34.29 -5.76 -18.92
N SER A 590 -35.09 -4.99 -18.17
CA SER A 590 -35.74 -3.75 -18.63
C SER A 590 -34.88 -2.49 -18.43
N GLY A 591 -33.60 -2.61 -18.05
CA GLY A 591 -32.70 -1.47 -17.85
C GLY A 591 -32.93 -0.68 -16.55
N LYS A 592 -33.76 -1.17 -15.62
CA LYS A 592 -34.00 -0.49 -14.34
C LYS A 592 -32.95 -0.94 -13.31
N VAL A 593 -32.35 0.03 -12.61
CA VAL A 593 -31.39 -0.26 -11.55
C VAL A 593 -32.10 -0.87 -10.34
N VAL A 594 -31.62 -2.02 -9.89
CA VAL A 594 -32.06 -2.68 -8.67
C VAL A 594 -31.29 -2.07 -7.50
N TRP A 595 -32.01 -1.44 -6.58
CA TRP A 595 -31.42 -0.82 -5.40
C TRP A 595 -31.76 -1.59 -4.11
N GLY A 596 -32.69 -2.55 -4.14
CA GLY A 596 -33.06 -3.37 -2.97
C GLY A 596 -33.10 -4.84 -3.32
N LYS A 597 -32.45 -5.69 -2.51
CA LYS A 597 -32.51 -7.15 -2.66
C LYS A 597 -32.54 -7.84 -1.30
N TYR A 598 -33.08 -9.05 -1.27
CA TYR A 598 -33.13 -9.84 -0.04
C TYR A 598 -31.81 -10.56 0.22
N ALA A 599 -31.41 -10.57 1.48
CA ALA A 599 -30.28 -11.32 1.97
C ALA A 599 -30.68 -12.08 3.25
N GLN A 600 -30.07 -13.23 3.47
CA GLN A 600 -30.30 -14.05 4.65
C GLN A 600 -29.08 -14.02 5.57
N VAL A 601 -29.28 -13.62 6.83
CA VAL A 601 -28.22 -13.61 7.86
C VAL A 601 -27.73 -15.04 8.11
N SER A 602 -26.42 -15.26 7.99
CA SER A 602 -25.79 -16.59 8.02
C SER A 602 -25.15 -16.94 9.36
N ASN A 603 -24.68 -15.94 10.12
CA ASN A 603 -24.04 -16.14 11.43
C ASN A 603 -25.00 -15.82 12.60
N ASN A 604 -24.49 -15.90 13.84
CA ASN A 604 -25.17 -15.46 15.05
C ASN A 604 -24.54 -14.14 15.51
N PRO A 605 -25.13 -12.98 15.15
CA PRO A 605 -24.46 -11.68 15.35
C PRO A 605 -24.22 -11.32 16.82
N ASP A 606 -24.91 -11.97 17.75
CA ASP A 606 -24.73 -11.81 19.20
C ASP A 606 -23.40 -12.36 19.74
N LEU A 607 -22.73 -13.27 19.01
CA LEU A 607 -21.43 -13.84 19.41
C LEU A 607 -20.24 -13.09 18.80
N ASP A 608 -20.41 -12.60 17.56
CA ASP A 608 -19.29 -12.13 16.73
C ASP A 608 -19.26 -10.60 16.55
N GLY A 609 -20.34 -9.90 16.93
CA GLY A 609 -20.46 -8.46 16.72
C GLY A 609 -20.62 -8.04 15.25
N THR A 610 -20.71 -8.98 14.31
CA THR A 610 -20.88 -8.74 12.86
C THR A 610 -22.17 -9.37 12.36
N VAL A 611 -22.86 -8.70 11.43
CA VAL A 611 -24.04 -9.23 10.74
C VAL A 611 -23.62 -9.67 9.34
N ASN A 612 -23.31 -10.97 9.20
CA ASN A 612 -22.93 -11.55 7.91
C ASN A 612 -24.17 -12.16 7.27
N ALA A 613 -24.37 -11.88 5.97
CA ALA A 613 -25.53 -12.34 5.22
C ALA A 613 -25.14 -12.81 3.83
N VAL A 614 -25.94 -13.71 3.26
CA VAL A 614 -25.80 -14.19 1.89
C VAL A 614 -26.94 -13.63 1.06
N LEU A 615 -26.62 -13.04 -0.10
CA LEU A 615 -27.62 -12.50 -1.01
C LEU A 615 -28.49 -13.64 -1.56
N LEU A 616 -29.81 -13.45 -1.55
CA LEU A 616 -30.75 -14.37 -2.19
C LEU A 616 -30.86 -13.96 -3.66
N VAL A 617 -30.08 -14.63 -4.52
CA VAL A 617 -29.91 -14.27 -5.93
C VAL A 617 -31.14 -14.60 -6.75
#